data_AF-D7LCC3-F1
#
_entry.id   AF-D7LCC3-F1
#
_cell.length_a   1.000
_cell.length_b   1.000
_cell.length_c   1.000
_cell.angle_alpha   90.00
_cell.angle_beta   90.00
_cell.angle_gamma   90.00
#
_symmetry.space_group_name_H-M   'P 1'
#
loop_
_entity.id
_entity.type
_entity.pdbx_description
1 polymer ?
#
loop_
_entity_poly.entity_id
_entity_poly.type
_entity_poly.pdbx_seq_one_letter_code
_entity_poly.pdbx_strand_id
1 'polypeptide(L)'
;MAASSSSSQVRFIEKALLATGSFALSYTDPDQKWLIRKHLTSLLQDYPNFELSTDIFNHNNGAKVQLFCLEGSLGIRNSTTQLPAVQLTIWIHENYPLTPPLVFINPNSIPIRTNHPFVNSSGFTNSRYIETWEHPRCNLLDFIRNLKKVLANDHPFLHTESIPTRNQSVSRTEALDRLATSLHYDVLTIMERSEEEIENLWKLQSEVKQRSESVKTIINELEMERETLKVRALNLKDDSDVLATWVETNYDTLMKATSMDMGIEEMFEIEPEVEGLAGDDAIEDVLRVLEEAAERGELEIALYLKQVRVLAREQFFIRHYRLKLEFPYLSML
;
A
#
# COMPACT_ATOMS: atom_id res chain seq x y z
N MET A 1 11.64 -20.67 -56.01
CA MET A 1 12.67 -20.04 -55.16
C MET A 1 12.84 -20.72 -53.79
N ALA A 2 11.81 -21.35 -53.20
CA ALA A 2 11.95 -22.05 -51.91
C ALA A 2 12.88 -23.29 -51.95
N ALA A 3 12.79 -24.13 -53.00
CA ALA A 3 13.57 -25.36 -53.11
C ALA A 3 15.10 -25.15 -53.24
N SER A 4 15.53 -24.02 -53.82
CA SER A 4 16.95 -23.66 -53.90
C SER A 4 17.48 -23.22 -52.52
N SER A 5 16.65 -22.51 -51.74
CA SER A 5 17.00 -22.04 -50.39
C SER A 5 17.10 -23.18 -49.37
N SER A 6 16.18 -24.15 -49.42
CA SER A 6 16.26 -25.33 -48.55
C SER A 6 17.51 -26.16 -48.82
N SER A 7 17.93 -26.26 -50.10
CA SER A 7 19.15 -26.98 -50.48
C SER A 7 20.43 -26.28 -49.99
N SER A 8 20.47 -24.94 -49.93
CA SER A 8 21.61 -24.20 -49.40
C SER A 8 21.70 -24.28 -47.88
N GLN A 9 20.57 -24.25 -47.17
CA GLN A 9 20.53 -24.41 -45.71
C GLN A 9 20.97 -25.81 -45.26
N VAL A 10 20.56 -26.88 -45.95
CA VAL A 10 21.03 -28.24 -45.62
C VAL A 10 22.55 -28.38 -45.79
N ARG A 11 23.11 -27.79 -46.86
CA ARG A 11 24.57 -27.74 -47.05
C ARG A 11 25.28 -26.93 -45.97
N PHE A 12 24.65 -25.86 -45.48
CA PHE A 12 25.19 -25.09 -44.36
C PHE A 12 25.25 -25.92 -43.08
N ILE A 13 24.18 -26.65 -42.74
CA ILE A 13 24.13 -27.55 -41.57
C ILE A 13 25.30 -28.54 -41.62
N GLU A 14 25.51 -29.20 -42.77
CA GLU A 14 26.58 -30.18 -42.93
C GLU A 14 27.97 -29.56 -42.77
N LYS A 15 28.22 -28.41 -43.39
CA LYS A 15 29.49 -27.69 -43.25
C LYS A 15 29.74 -27.25 -41.81
N ALA A 16 28.72 -26.74 -41.12
CA ALA A 16 28.83 -26.28 -39.75
C ALA A 16 29.09 -27.44 -38.77
N LEU A 17 28.43 -28.59 -38.95
CA LEU A 17 28.66 -29.78 -38.11
C LEU A 17 30.05 -30.42 -38.29
N LEU A 18 30.64 -30.25 -39.48
CA LEU A 18 32.00 -30.70 -39.82
C LEU A 18 33.08 -29.66 -39.49
N ALA A 19 32.71 -28.43 -39.13
CA ALA A 19 33.66 -27.38 -38.83
C ALA A 19 34.52 -27.73 -37.60
N THR A 20 35.80 -27.37 -37.66
CA THR A 20 36.78 -27.60 -36.60
C THR A 20 37.46 -26.30 -36.21
N GLY A 21 38.00 -26.22 -34.98
CA GLY A 21 38.72 -25.04 -34.48
C GLY A 21 37.81 -24.02 -33.81
N SER A 22 38.08 -22.73 -34.02
CA SER A 22 37.38 -21.62 -33.34
C SER A 22 35.91 -21.45 -33.72
N PHE A 23 35.46 -22.15 -34.77
CA PHE A 23 34.07 -22.15 -35.24
C PHE A 23 33.38 -23.50 -35.01
N ALA A 24 33.98 -24.41 -34.23
CA ALA A 24 33.44 -25.73 -33.96
C ALA A 24 32.23 -25.63 -33.02
N LEU A 25 31.12 -26.23 -33.44
CA LEU A 25 29.93 -26.34 -32.62
C LEU A 25 30.17 -27.23 -31.40
N SER A 26 29.54 -26.89 -30.29
CA SER A 26 29.66 -27.60 -29.01
C SER A 26 28.89 -28.93 -28.94
N TYR A 27 28.68 -29.60 -30.08
CA TYR A 27 28.08 -30.94 -30.16
C TYR A 27 29.19 -31.98 -30.31
N THR A 28 29.28 -32.92 -29.37
CA THR A 28 30.41 -33.87 -29.30
C THR A 28 30.09 -35.21 -29.95
N ASP A 29 28.86 -35.71 -29.78
CA ASP A 29 28.45 -37.04 -30.21
C ASP A 29 28.01 -37.08 -31.70
N PRO A 30 28.56 -37.98 -32.53
CA PRO A 30 28.11 -38.17 -33.91
C PRO A 30 26.61 -38.45 -34.06
N ASP A 31 26.02 -39.25 -33.17
CA ASP A 31 24.60 -39.62 -33.25
C ASP A 31 23.71 -38.41 -32.93
N GLN A 32 24.12 -37.63 -31.93
CA GLN A 32 23.55 -36.32 -31.64
C GLN A 32 23.59 -35.39 -32.87
N LYS A 33 24.76 -35.24 -33.52
CA LYS A 33 24.91 -34.37 -34.70
C LYS A 33 23.97 -34.81 -35.83
N TRP A 34 23.82 -36.12 -36.03
CA TRP A 34 22.89 -36.66 -37.01
C TRP A 34 21.43 -36.32 -36.67
N LEU A 35 21.03 -36.46 -35.40
CA LEU A 35 19.68 -36.09 -34.93
C LEU A 35 19.41 -34.60 -35.08
N ILE A 36 20.37 -33.73 -34.73
CA ILE A 36 20.29 -32.28 -34.92
C ILE A 36 20.08 -31.96 -36.40
N ARG A 37 20.90 -32.53 -37.30
CA ARG A 37 20.74 -32.35 -38.75
C ARG A 37 19.34 -32.74 -39.21
N LYS A 38 18.85 -33.90 -38.78
CA LYS A 38 17.51 -34.39 -39.14
C LYS A 38 16.41 -33.44 -38.66
N HIS A 39 16.44 -33.03 -37.39
CA HIS A 39 15.41 -32.17 -36.80
C HIS A 39 15.44 -30.74 -37.37
N LEU A 40 16.62 -30.16 -37.59
CA LEU A 40 16.76 -28.86 -38.25
C LEU A 40 16.27 -28.90 -39.70
N THR A 41 16.65 -29.92 -40.46
CA THR A 41 16.19 -30.08 -41.86
C THR A 41 14.67 -30.17 -41.91
N SER A 42 14.06 -30.94 -41.00
CA SER A 42 12.60 -31.07 -40.94
C SER A 42 11.91 -29.76 -40.58
N LEU A 43 12.49 -28.95 -39.68
CA LEU A 43 11.94 -27.65 -39.31
C LEU A 43 12.00 -26.66 -40.48
N LEU A 44 13.14 -26.55 -41.14
CA LEU A 44 13.36 -25.60 -42.25
C LEU A 44 12.55 -25.94 -43.50
N GLN A 45 12.17 -27.21 -43.67
CA GLN A 45 11.23 -27.62 -44.72
C GLN A 45 9.81 -27.07 -44.47
N ASP A 46 9.33 -27.15 -43.23
CA ASP A 46 7.99 -26.67 -42.85
C ASP A 46 7.94 -25.15 -42.64
N TYR A 47 9.06 -24.54 -42.22
CA TYR A 47 9.20 -23.13 -41.91
C TYR A 47 10.41 -22.52 -42.62
N PRO A 48 10.33 -22.27 -43.94
CA PRO A 48 11.46 -21.82 -44.77
C PRO A 48 11.87 -20.36 -44.54
N ASN A 49 11.12 -19.62 -43.71
CA ASN A 49 11.39 -18.25 -43.34
C ASN A 49 12.29 -18.11 -42.11
N PHE A 50 12.72 -19.23 -41.51
CA PHE A 50 13.78 -19.23 -40.52
C PHE A 50 15.14 -19.28 -41.21
N GLU A 51 16.02 -18.39 -40.79
CA GLU A 51 17.41 -18.36 -41.18
C GLU A 51 18.25 -19.07 -40.13
N LEU A 52 19.06 -20.03 -40.58
CA LEU A 52 19.96 -20.78 -39.72
C LEU A 52 21.35 -20.14 -39.73
N SER A 53 21.87 -19.87 -38.54
CA SER A 53 23.21 -19.35 -38.30
C SER A 53 23.91 -20.15 -37.20
N THR A 54 25.18 -19.84 -36.96
CA THR A 54 25.96 -20.36 -35.83
C THR A 54 26.50 -19.19 -35.04
N ASP A 55 26.27 -19.19 -33.73
CA ASP A 55 26.66 -18.05 -32.88
C ASP A 55 27.00 -18.53 -31.46
N ILE A 56 27.60 -17.66 -30.66
CA ILE A 56 28.03 -17.93 -29.29
C ILE A 56 26.87 -17.63 -28.34
N PHE A 57 26.32 -18.70 -27.78
CA PHE A 57 25.34 -18.61 -26.70
C PHE A 57 26.05 -18.37 -25.36
N ASN A 58 25.54 -17.41 -24.58
CA ASN A 58 26.05 -17.09 -23.26
C ASN A 58 25.08 -17.64 -22.21
N HIS A 59 25.49 -18.70 -21.52
CA HIS A 59 24.71 -19.27 -20.43
C HIS A 59 24.68 -18.32 -19.22
N ASN A 60 23.64 -18.47 -18.39
CA ASN A 60 23.47 -17.67 -17.16
C ASN A 60 24.62 -17.86 -16.15
N ASN A 61 25.38 -18.95 -16.25
CA ASN A 61 26.57 -19.21 -15.42
C ASN A 61 27.86 -18.57 -15.99
N GLY A 62 27.77 -17.81 -17.08
CA GLY A 62 28.89 -17.18 -17.76
C GLY A 62 29.62 -18.08 -18.77
N ALA A 63 29.24 -19.35 -18.90
CA ALA A 63 29.81 -20.25 -19.91
C ALA A 63 29.40 -19.80 -21.32
N LYS A 64 30.33 -19.88 -22.26
CA LYS A 64 30.12 -19.51 -23.66
C LYS A 64 30.28 -20.73 -24.54
N VAL A 65 29.26 -21.05 -25.32
CA VAL A 65 29.23 -22.23 -26.20
C VAL A 65 28.78 -21.82 -27.59
N GLN A 66 29.32 -22.47 -28.62
CA GLN A 66 28.94 -22.17 -29.99
C GLN A 66 27.87 -23.15 -30.45
N LEU A 67 26.69 -22.63 -30.77
CA LEU A 67 25.50 -23.42 -31.06
C LEU A 67 24.87 -23.02 -32.40
N PHE A 68 23.96 -23.85 -32.89
CA PHE A 68 23.03 -23.43 -33.92
C PHE A 68 22.00 -22.46 -33.34
N CYS A 69 21.76 -21.39 -34.10
CA CYS A 69 20.73 -20.40 -33.84
C CYS A 69 19.82 -20.30 -35.07
N LEU A 70 18.51 -20.27 -34.87
CA LEU A 70 17.55 -19.97 -35.91
C LEU A 70 16.80 -18.70 -35.57
N GLU A 71 16.75 -17.79 -36.52
CA GLU A 71 15.99 -16.55 -36.40
C GLU A 71 14.94 -16.48 -37.48
N GLY A 72 13.71 -16.15 -37.11
CA GLY A 72 12.63 -16.09 -38.08
C GLY A 72 11.31 -15.67 -37.47
N SER A 73 10.32 -15.51 -38.35
CA SER A 73 8.98 -15.09 -37.96
C SER A 73 8.05 -16.30 -37.82
N LEU A 74 7.30 -16.36 -36.74
CA LEU A 74 6.20 -17.32 -36.58
C LEU A 74 4.89 -16.61 -36.89
N GLY A 75 4.31 -16.93 -38.06
CA GLY A 75 2.98 -16.45 -38.43
C GLY A 75 1.90 -17.09 -37.56
N ILE A 76 1.25 -16.29 -36.73
CA ILE A 76 0.17 -16.72 -35.85
C ILE A 76 -1.18 -16.41 -36.50
N ARG A 77 -2.08 -17.39 -36.46
CA ARG A 77 -3.46 -17.24 -36.92
C ARG A 77 -4.39 -17.78 -35.85
N ASN A 78 -5.34 -16.97 -35.41
CA ASN A 78 -6.48 -17.44 -34.64
C ASN A 78 -7.64 -17.69 -35.62
N SER A 79 -8.59 -18.52 -35.23
CA SER A 79 -9.77 -18.98 -35.98
C SER A 79 -10.54 -17.89 -36.76
N THR A 80 -10.46 -16.63 -36.32
CA THR A 80 -11.23 -15.51 -36.90
C THR A 80 -10.36 -14.36 -37.44
N THR A 81 -9.09 -14.25 -37.07
CA THR A 81 -8.27 -13.05 -37.35
C THR A 81 -6.79 -13.39 -37.52
N GLN A 82 -6.13 -12.72 -38.48
CA GLN A 82 -4.68 -12.78 -38.61
C GLN A 82 -4.03 -11.89 -37.53
N LEU A 83 -3.18 -12.48 -36.70
CA LEU A 83 -2.44 -11.78 -35.66
C LEU A 83 -1.06 -11.35 -36.19
N PRO A 84 -0.42 -10.35 -35.55
CA PRO A 84 0.96 -9.99 -35.88
C PRO A 84 1.89 -11.21 -35.80
N ALA A 85 2.83 -11.31 -36.73
CA ALA A 85 3.84 -12.36 -36.67
C ALA A 85 4.78 -12.13 -35.49
N VAL A 86 5.18 -13.21 -34.82
CA VAL A 86 6.08 -13.17 -33.66
C VAL A 86 7.49 -13.53 -34.12
N GLN A 87 8.48 -12.67 -33.87
CA GLN A 87 9.87 -13.01 -34.16
C GLN A 87 10.40 -13.94 -33.08
N LEU A 88 11.07 -15.01 -33.50
CA LEU A 88 11.65 -16.02 -32.64
C LEU A 88 13.14 -16.16 -32.90
N THR A 89 13.90 -16.30 -31.82
CA THR A 89 15.26 -16.83 -31.82
C THR A 89 15.26 -18.18 -31.13
N ILE A 90 15.72 -19.23 -31.83
CA ILE A 90 15.74 -20.61 -31.38
C ILE A 90 17.19 -21.08 -31.28
N TRP A 91 17.64 -21.44 -30.09
CA TRP A 91 18.96 -22.00 -29.86
C TRP A 91 18.88 -23.51 -29.64
N ILE A 92 19.73 -24.25 -30.34
CA ILE A 92 19.83 -25.71 -30.16
C ILE A 92 20.88 -26.01 -29.09
N HIS A 93 20.42 -26.38 -27.90
CA HIS A 93 21.25 -26.67 -26.73
C HIS A 93 22.35 -27.71 -27.01
N GLU A 94 23.53 -27.58 -26.40
CA GLU A 94 24.67 -28.49 -26.57
C GLU A 94 24.38 -29.95 -26.25
N ASN A 95 23.36 -30.22 -25.42
CA ASN A 95 22.91 -31.55 -25.02
C ASN A 95 21.61 -31.98 -25.74
N TYR A 96 21.18 -31.27 -26.78
CA TYR A 96 20.00 -31.66 -27.56
C TYR A 96 20.21 -33.03 -28.22
N PRO A 97 19.22 -33.94 -28.26
CA PRO A 97 17.82 -33.75 -27.87
C PRO A 97 17.49 -34.15 -26.42
N LEU A 98 18.47 -34.49 -25.58
CA LEU A 98 18.22 -34.79 -24.16
C LEU A 98 17.72 -33.54 -23.42
N THR A 99 18.26 -32.38 -23.77
CA THR A 99 17.77 -31.07 -23.33
C THR A 99 16.97 -30.38 -24.45
N PRO A 100 15.82 -29.74 -24.13
CA PRO A 100 15.04 -29.00 -25.13
C PRO A 100 15.83 -27.82 -25.74
N PRO A 101 15.41 -27.34 -26.91
CA PRO A 101 15.91 -26.08 -27.46
C PRO A 101 15.46 -24.89 -26.59
N LEU A 102 16.22 -23.80 -26.61
CA LEU A 102 15.87 -22.56 -25.93
C LEU A 102 15.22 -21.61 -26.94
N VAL A 103 14.02 -21.11 -26.65
CA VAL A 103 13.31 -20.22 -27.57
C VAL A 103 12.98 -18.90 -26.90
N PHE A 104 13.28 -17.83 -27.62
CA PHE A 104 13.07 -16.45 -27.22
C PHE A 104 12.19 -15.75 -28.23
N ILE A 105 11.23 -14.98 -27.73
CA ILE A 105 10.42 -14.06 -28.50
C ILE A 105 11.13 -12.71 -28.51
N ASN A 106 11.43 -12.20 -29.70
CA ASN A 106 12.03 -10.89 -29.86
C ASN A 106 10.93 -9.84 -30.02
N PRO A 107 10.85 -8.83 -29.13
CA PRO A 107 9.93 -7.73 -29.31
C PRO A 107 10.43 -6.82 -30.45
N ASN A 108 9.61 -6.63 -31.49
CA ASN A 108 9.95 -5.72 -32.58
C ASN A 108 9.60 -4.27 -32.21
N SER A 109 8.31 -3.97 -32.13
CA SER A 109 7.79 -2.62 -31.84
C SER A 109 6.77 -2.62 -30.71
N ILE A 110 6.21 -3.80 -30.40
CA ILE A 110 5.24 -3.99 -29.33
C ILE A 110 5.95 -4.76 -28.21
N PRO A 111 5.95 -4.26 -26.97
CA PRO A 111 6.55 -4.96 -25.85
C PRO A 111 5.77 -6.24 -25.53
N ILE A 112 6.47 -7.23 -24.97
CA ILE A 112 5.85 -8.44 -24.45
C ILE A 112 4.99 -8.05 -23.23
N ARG A 113 3.78 -8.61 -23.15
CA ARG A 113 2.87 -8.36 -22.04
C ARG A 113 3.48 -8.83 -20.72
N THR A 114 3.26 -8.04 -19.67
CA THR A 114 3.55 -8.47 -18.30
C THR A 114 2.62 -9.63 -17.93
N ASN A 115 3.13 -10.56 -17.12
CA ASN A 115 2.37 -11.72 -16.62
C ASN A 115 1.79 -12.63 -17.72
N HIS A 116 2.50 -12.83 -18.84
CA HIS A 116 2.14 -13.86 -19.80
C HIS A 116 2.45 -15.27 -19.22
N PRO A 117 1.53 -16.25 -19.30
CA PRO A 117 1.67 -17.56 -18.62
C PRO A 117 2.88 -18.37 -19.09
N PHE A 118 3.26 -18.24 -20.37
CA PHE A 118 4.32 -19.05 -20.99
C PHE A 118 5.52 -18.25 -21.50
N VAL A 119 5.56 -16.94 -21.26
CA VAL A 119 6.61 -16.07 -21.80
C VAL A 119 7.00 -15.10 -20.71
N ASN A 120 8.29 -15.05 -20.36
CA ASN A 120 8.77 -14.12 -19.36
C ASN A 120 9.13 -12.75 -19.98
N SER A 121 9.54 -11.80 -19.14
CA SER A 121 9.95 -10.46 -19.58
C SER A 121 11.19 -10.44 -20.49
N SER A 122 12.04 -11.47 -20.45
CA SER A 122 13.19 -11.62 -21.36
C SER A 122 12.79 -12.24 -22.71
N GLY A 123 11.51 -12.56 -22.90
CA GLY A 123 11.00 -13.25 -24.09
C GLY A 123 11.25 -14.75 -24.11
N PHE A 124 11.88 -15.34 -23.09
CA PHE A 124 12.08 -16.78 -23.00
C PHE A 124 10.73 -17.49 -22.87
N THR A 125 10.51 -18.50 -23.72
CA THR A 125 9.27 -19.27 -23.76
C THR A 125 9.40 -20.52 -22.88
N ASN A 126 8.42 -20.74 -21.99
CA ASN A 126 8.28 -21.95 -21.21
C ASN A 126 6.86 -22.50 -21.35
N SER A 127 6.64 -23.34 -22.36
CA SER A 127 5.38 -24.05 -22.56
C SER A 127 5.40 -25.40 -21.86
N ARG A 128 4.22 -26.01 -21.60
CA ARG A 128 4.15 -27.36 -21.02
C ARG A 128 4.91 -28.41 -21.83
N TYR A 129 4.98 -28.24 -23.15
CA TYR A 129 5.73 -29.13 -24.02
C TYR A 129 7.24 -29.14 -23.69
N ILE A 130 7.82 -27.99 -23.34
CA ILE A 130 9.22 -27.89 -22.90
C ILE A 130 9.37 -28.49 -21.49
N GLU A 131 8.44 -28.21 -20.58
CA GLU A 131 8.51 -28.73 -19.20
C GLU A 131 8.49 -30.26 -19.15
N THR A 132 7.70 -30.90 -20.03
CA THR A 132 7.61 -32.36 -20.13
C THR A 132 8.48 -32.93 -21.26
N TRP A 133 9.54 -32.21 -21.65
CA TRP A 133 10.40 -32.63 -22.76
C TRP A 133 11.07 -33.97 -22.47
N GLU A 134 10.79 -34.96 -23.32
CA GLU A 134 11.35 -36.30 -23.21
C GLU A 134 11.69 -36.84 -24.61
N HIS A 135 12.98 -37.03 -24.90
CA HIS A 135 13.42 -37.70 -26.12
C HIS A 135 13.21 -39.23 -25.98
N PRO A 136 12.69 -39.96 -27.00
CA PRO A 136 12.45 -39.55 -28.39
C PRO A 136 11.04 -39.05 -28.70
N ARG A 137 10.18 -38.87 -27.70
CA ARG A 137 8.79 -38.45 -27.90
C ARG A 137 8.69 -37.00 -28.36
N CYS A 138 9.59 -36.16 -27.86
CA CYS A 138 9.67 -34.75 -28.20
C CYS A 138 10.73 -34.49 -29.29
N ASN A 139 10.38 -33.63 -30.24
CA ASN A 139 11.30 -33.08 -31.23
C ASN A 139 11.01 -31.59 -31.47
N LEU A 140 11.97 -30.92 -32.14
CA LEU A 140 11.94 -29.48 -32.43
C LEU A 140 10.73 -29.05 -33.26
N LEU A 141 10.36 -29.80 -34.30
CA LEU A 141 9.27 -29.42 -35.20
C LEU A 141 7.92 -29.44 -34.47
N ASP A 142 7.66 -30.51 -33.73
CA ASP A 142 6.42 -30.65 -32.97
C ASP A 142 6.33 -29.64 -31.83
N PHE A 143 7.47 -29.28 -31.24
CA PHE A 143 7.54 -28.17 -30.30
C PHE A 143 7.12 -26.84 -30.94
N ILE A 144 7.69 -26.45 -32.09
CA ILE A 144 7.34 -25.19 -32.76
C ILE A 144 5.86 -25.18 -33.20
N ARG A 145 5.32 -26.32 -33.62
CA ARG A 145 3.89 -26.47 -33.92
C ARG A 145 3.01 -26.31 -32.67
N ASN A 146 3.40 -26.87 -31.52
CA ASN A 146 2.71 -26.66 -30.26
C ASN A 146 2.80 -25.19 -29.81
N LEU A 147 4.00 -24.60 -29.84
CA LEU A 147 4.22 -23.19 -29.48
C LEU A 147 3.35 -22.27 -30.34
N LYS A 148 3.23 -22.52 -31.65
CA LYS A 148 2.33 -21.78 -32.54
C LYS A 148 0.87 -21.81 -32.07
N LYS A 149 0.40 -22.94 -31.55
CA LYS A 149 -0.97 -23.07 -31.01
C LYS A 149 -1.13 -22.34 -29.69
N VAL A 150 -0.14 -22.46 -28.80
CA VAL A 150 -0.11 -21.76 -27.51
C VAL A 150 -0.20 -20.25 -27.74
N LEU A 151 0.66 -19.70 -28.60
CA LEU A 151 0.69 -18.27 -28.92
C LEU A 151 -0.54 -17.79 -29.75
N ALA A 152 -1.27 -18.71 -30.38
CA ALA A 152 -2.54 -18.39 -31.05
C ALA A 152 -3.70 -18.29 -30.06
N ASN A 153 -3.66 -19.06 -28.97
CA ASN A 153 -4.65 -18.99 -27.88
C ASN A 153 -4.43 -17.77 -26.99
N ASP A 154 -3.16 -17.49 -26.66
CA ASP A 154 -2.77 -16.33 -25.87
C ASP A 154 -1.55 -15.66 -26.50
N HIS A 155 -1.77 -14.47 -27.07
CA HIS A 155 -0.74 -13.81 -27.87
C HIS A 155 0.23 -13.02 -26.98
N PRO A 156 1.55 -13.04 -27.23
CA PRO A 156 2.55 -12.42 -26.35
C PRO A 156 2.45 -10.89 -26.32
N PHE A 157 1.89 -10.29 -27.37
CA PHE A 157 1.81 -8.83 -27.51
C PHE A 157 0.38 -8.27 -27.35
N LEU A 158 -0.64 -9.11 -27.51
CA LEU A 158 -2.05 -8.68 -27.58
C LEU A 158 -2.89 -9.56 -26.67
N HIS A 159 -3.88 -9.00 -25.99
CA HIS A 159 -4.88 -9.80 -25.32
C HIS A 159 -5.86 -10.36 -26.35
N THR A 160 -6.00 -11.68 -26.38
CA THR A 160 -7.00 -12.37 -27.19
C THR A 160 -8.17 -12.74 -26.29
N GLU A 161 -9.25 -11.94 -26.32
CA GLU A 161 -10.49 -12.22 -25.55
C GLU A 161 -11.29 -13.42 -26.07
N SER A 162 -10.81 -14.11 -27.11
CA SER A 162 -11.55 -15.22 -27.68
C SER A 162 -11.39 -16.46 -26.81
N ILE A 163 -12.42 -16.81 -26.05
CA ILE A 163 -12.66 -18.18 -25.59
C ILE A 163 -12.64 -19.06 -26.85
N PRO A 164 -11.63 -19.93 -27.06
CA PRO A 164 -11.59 -20.74 -28.26
C PRO A 164 -12.80 -21.68 -28.22
N THR A 165 -13.66 -21.57 -29.23
CA THR A 165 -14.93 -22.29 -29.37
C THR A 165 -14.79 -23.75 -28.94
N ARG A 166 -15.64 -24.17 -27.98
CA ARG A 166 -15.66 -25.45 -27.26
C ARG A 166 -15.82 -26.71 -28.15
N ASN A 167 -15.92 -26.56 -29.47
CA ASN A 167 -16.42 -27.59 -30.39
C ASN A 167 -15.34 -28.24 -31.27
N GLN A 168 -14.05 -28.04 -30.99
CA GLN A 168 -12.97 -28.74 -31.70
C GLN A 168 -12.36 -29.82 -30.82
N SER A 169 -12.02 -30.97 -31.41
CA SER A 169 -11.21 -32.00 -30.73
C SER A 169 -9.79 -31.45 -30.55
N VAL A 170 -9.47 -31.06 -29.32
CA VAL A 170 -8.16 -30.50 -28.94
C VAL A 170 -7.26 -31.64 -28.42
N SER A 171 -5.95 -31.59 -28.70
CA SER A 171 -5.02 -32.56 -28.09
C SER A 171 -4.97 -32.38 -26.58
N ARG A 172 -4.66 -33.44 -25.82
CA ARG A 172 -4.52 -33.36 -24.36
C ARG A 172 -3.55 -32.24 -23.93
N THR A 173 -2.44 -32.07 -24.65
CA THR A 173 -1.45 -31.03 -24.41
C THR A 173 -2.03 -29.62 -24.59
N GLU A 174 -2.71 -29.37 -25.70
CA GLU A 174 -3.31 -28.06 -25.96
C GLU A 174 -4.47 -27.75 -25.00
N ALA A 175 -5.23 -28.76 -24.56
CA ALA A 175 -6.24 -28.58 -23.52
C ALA A 175 -5.63 -28.21 -22.16
N LEU A 176 -4.50 -28.81 -21.79
CA LEU A 176 -3.76 -28.46 -20.59
C LEU A 176 -3.16 -27.05 -20.68
N ASP A 177 -2.64 -26.65 -21.85
CA ASP A 177 -2.13 -25.30 -22.07
C ASP A 177 -3.24 -24.26 -21.88
N ARG A 178 -4.43 -24.49 -22.46
CA ARG A 178 -5.59 -23.60 -22.29
C ARG A 178 -6.04 -23.50 -20.83
N LEU A 179 -6.09 -24.62 -20.12
CA LEU A 179 -6.42 -24.63 -18.69
C LEU A 179 -5.37 -23.88 -17.87
N ALA A 180 -4.08 -24.06 -18.17
CA ALA A 180 -3.00 -23.35 -17.51
C ALA A 180 -3.09 -21.83 -17.73
N THR A 181 -3.40 -21.39 -18.96
CA THR A 181 -3.67 -19.97 -19.25
C THR A 181 -4.84 -19.44 -18.43
N SER A 182 -5.98 -20.17 -18.40
CA SER A 182 -7.17 -19.75 -17.64
C SER A 182 -6.85 -19.61 -16.15
N LEU A 183 -6.26 -20.64 -15.54
CA LEU A 183 -5.91 -20.64 -14.12
C LEU A 183 -4.90 -19.55 -13.78
N HIS A 184 -3.94 -19.28 -14.65
CA HIS A 184 -2.96 -18.21 -14.45
C HIS A 184 -3.64 -16.85 -14.33
N TYR A 185 -4.58 -16.54 -15.24
CA TYR A 185 -5.33 -15.28 -15.16
C TYR A 185 -6.32 -15.24 -13.99
N ASP A 186 -6.99 -16.35 -13.67
CA ASP A 186 -7.86 -16.44 -12.50
C ASP A 186 -7.06 -16.14 -11.21
N VAL A 187 -5.85 -16.68 -11.08
CA VAL A 187 -4.95 -16.40 -9.95
C VAL A 187 -4.55 -14.93 -9.91
N LEU A 188 -4.18 -14.32 -11.04
CA LEU A 188 -3.84 -12.90 -11.08
C LEU A 188 -5.01 -12.01 -10.62
N THR A 189 -6.22 -12.31 -11.08
CA THR A 189 -7.43 -11.58 -10.66
C THR A 189 -7.72 -11.76 -9.17
N ILE A 190 -7.52 -12.97 -8.63
CA ILE A 190 -7.67 -13.22 -7.19
C ILE A 190 -6.60 -12.46 -6.40
N MET A 191 -5.36 -12.42 -6.87
CA MET A 191 -4.27 -11.70 -6.22
C MET A 191 -4.55 -10.19 -6.18
N GLU A 192 -4.97 -9.59 -7.30
CA GLU A 192 -5.34 -8.17 -7.36
C GLU A 192 -6.46 -7.84 -6.36
N ARG A 193 -7.51 -8.68 -6.31
CA ARG A 193 -8.58 -8.53 -5.31
C ARG A 193 -8.07 -8.68 -3.88
N SER A 194 -7.16 -9.62 -3.63
CA SER A 194 -6.61 -9.84 -2.30
C SER A 194 -5.72 -8.68 -1.83
N GLU A 195 -5.00 -8.03 -2.75
CA GLU A 195 -4.20 -6.84 -2.45
C GLU A 195 -5.09 -5.67 -2.03
N GLU A 196 -6.21 -5.45 -2.75
CA GLU A 196 -7.22 -4.44 -2.37
C GLU A 196 -7.83 -4.75 -1.00
N GLU A 197 -8.13 -6.02 -0.71
CA GLU A 197 -8.65 -6.44 0.59
C GLU A 197 -7.63 -6.19 1.72
N ILE A 198 -6.35 -6.50 1.48
CA ILE A 198 -5.26 -6.24 2.43
C ILE A 198 -5.15 -4.74 2.72
N GLU A 199 -5.18 -3.88 1.70
CA GLU A 199 -5.10 -2.43 1.88
C GLU A 199 -6.26 -1.89 2.73
N ASN A 200 -7.48 -2.38 2.45
CA ASN A 200 -8.67 -2.02 3.23
C ASN A 200 -8.58 -2.49 4.69
N LEU A 201 -8.08 -3.69 4.94
CA LEU A 201 -7.87 -4.22 6.29
C LEU A 201 -6.81 -3.42 7.05
N TRP A 202 -5.74 -2.99 6.38
CA TRP A 202 -4.72 -2.13 6.99
C TRP A 202 -5.28 -0.76 7.39
N LYS A 203 -6.13 -0.17 6.54
CA LYS A 203 -6.85 1.07 6.87
C LYS A 203 -7.78 0.90 8.06
N LEU A 204 -8.53 -0.21 8.11
CA LEU A 204 -9.41 -0.48 9.24
C LEU A 204 -8.62 -0.69 10.55
N GLN A 205 -7.48 -1.38 10.49
CA GLN A 205 -6.62 -1.62 11.64
C GLN A 205 -6.07 -0.31 12.23
N SER A 206 -5.68 0.65 11.38
CA SER A 206 -5.18 1.95 11.85
C SER A 206 -6.29 2.76 12.53
N GLU A 207 -7.51 2.74 11.98
CA GLU A 207 -8.67 3.40 12.57
C GLU A 207 -9.05 2.79 13.92
N VAL A 208 -9.11 1.45 14.02
CA VAL A 208 -9.40 0.76 15.29
C VAL A 208 -8.36 1.10 16.34
N LYS A 209 -7.08 1.17 15.96
CA LYS A 209 -5.99 1.56 16.87
C LYS A 209 -6.17 2.99 17.36
N GLN A 210 -6.43 3.93 16.46
CA GLN A 210 -6.67 5.33 16.81
C GLN A 210 -7.86 5.47 17.77
N ARG A 211 -8.98 4.81 17.48
CA ARG A 211 -10.17 4.82 18.35
C ARG A 211 -9.87 4.21 19.72
N SER A 212 -9.10 3.12 19.78
CA SER A 212 -8.67 2.53 21.05
C SER A 212 -7.82 3.47 21.88
N GLU A 213 -6.91 4.22 21.25
CA GLU A 213 -6.08 5.23 21.93
C GLU A 213 -6.94 6.39 22.45
N SER A 214 -7.87 6.91 21.63
CA SER A 214 -8.81 7.96 22.06
C SER A 214 -9.69 7.51 23.24
N VAL A 215 -10.24 6.31 23.19
CA VAL A 215 -11.04 5.75 24.29
C VAL A 215 -10.21 5.61 25.56
N LYS A 216 -8.95 5.18 25.45
CA LYS A 216 -8.04 5.09 26.59
C LYS A 216 -7.78 6.46 27.23
N THR A 217 -7.60 7.50 26.43
CA THR A 217 -7.45 8.88 26.92
C THR A 217 -8.72 9.33 27.66
N ILE A 218 -9.90 9.14 27.07
CA ILE A 218 -11.18 9.49 27.70
C ILE A 218 -11.38 8.76 29.02
N ILE A 219 -11.05 7.46 29.09
CA ILE A 219 -11.14 6.69 30.34
C ILE A 219 -10.24 7.30 31.43
N ASN A 220 -8.99 7.64 31.10
CA ASN A 220 -8.07 8.24 32.06
C ASN A 220 -8.58 9.60 32.55
N GLU A 221 -9.14 10.43 31.67
CA GLU A 221 -9.73 11.72 32.03
C GLU A 221 -10.93 11.55 32.99
N LEU A 222 -11.83 10.62 32.68
CA LEU A 222 -12.98 10.31 33.54
C LEU A 222 -12.56 9.74 34.90
N GLU A 223 -11.50 8.93 34.95
CA GLU A 223 -10.96 8.43 36.21
C GLU A 223 -10.39 9.55 37.09
N MET A 224 -9.70 10.51 36.48
CA MET A 224 -9.20 11.70 37.18
C MET A 224 -10.34 12.57 37.69
N GLU A 225 -11.34 12.87 36.85
CA GLU A 225 -12.51 13.66 37.24
C GLU A 225 -13.31 13.00 38.36
N ARG A 226 -13.50 11.68 38.29
CA ARG A 226 -14.12 10.91 39.38
C ARG A 226 -13.35 11.10 40.69
N GLU A 227 -12.01 11.09 40.65
CA GLU A 227 -11.20 11.26 41.85
C GLU A 227 -11.27 12.69 42.41
N THR A 228 -11.25 13.71 41.55
CA THR A 228 -11.44 15.10 41.99
C THR A 228 -12.82 15.34 42.60
N LEU A 229 -13.87 14.77 42.01
CA LEU A 229 -15.23 14.86 42.53
C LEU A 229 -15.38 14.17 43.88
N LYS A 230 -14.74 13.02 44.09
CA LYS A 230 -14.71 12.37 45.42
C LYS A 230 -14.10 13.27 46.48
N VAL A 231 -12.97 13.91 46.18
CA VAL A 231 -12.31 14.84 47.11
C VAL A 231 -13.22 16.03 47.40
N ARG A 232 -13.84 16.64 46.38
CA ARG A 232 -14.77 17.76 46.58
C ARG A 232 -15.98 17.36 47.42
N ALA A 233 -16.52 16.17 47.22
CA ALA A 233 -17.64 15.66 48.01
C ALA A 233 -17.27 15.46 49.49
N LEU A 234 -16.04 15.01 49.76
CA LEU A 234 -15.51 14.92 51.14
C LEU A 234 -15.39 16.31 51.77
N ASN A 235 -14.78 17.28 51.08
CA ASN A 235 -14.65 18.64 51.60
C ASN A 235 -16.02 19.27 51.90
N LEU A 236 -16.99 19.14 51.00
CA LEU A 236 -18.35 19.65 51.22
C LEU A 236 -19.04 19.00 52.43
N LYS A 237 -18.73 17.73 52.70
CA LYS A 237 -19.21 17.05 53.89
C LYS A 237 -18.57 17.63 55.15
N ASP A 238 -17.26 17.83 55.14
CA ASP A 238 -16.53 18.43 56.26
C ASP A 238 -17.04 19.86 56.53
N ASP A 239 -17.24 20.68 55.49
CA ASP A 239 -17.82 22.02 55.60
C ASP A 239 -19.25 21.97 56.18
N SER A 240 -20.08 21.01 55.75
CA SER A 240 -21.41 20.79 56.30
C SER A 240 -21.38 20.41 57.78
N ASP A 241 -20.42 19.59 58.21
CA ASP A 241 -20.26 19.18 59.60
C ASP A 241 -19.81 20.36 60.48
N VAL A 242 -18.93 21.23 59.97
CA VAL A 242 -18.52 22.49 60.62
C VAL A 242 -19.72 23.43 60.79
N LEU A 243 -20.51 23.62 59.73
CA LEU A 243 -21.70 24.47 59.79
C LEU A 243 -22.74 23.91 60.77
N ALA A 244 -22.97 22.59 60.76
CA ALA A 244 -23.87 21.94 61.72
C ALA A 244 -23.41 22.19 63.16
N THR A 245 -22.11 22.01 63.43
CA THR A 245 -21.52 22.28 64.76
C THR A 245 -21.69 23.76 65.13
N TRP A 246 -21.37 24.69 64.23
CA TRP A 246 -21.54 26.13 64.45
C TRP A 246 -22.99 26.48 64.80
N VAL A 247 -23.96 25.96 64.04
CA VAL A 247 -25.39 26.17 64.31
C VAL A 247 -25.73 25.68 65.72
N GLU A 248 -25.33 24.48 66.12
CA GLU A 248 -25.60 23.96 67.47
C GLU A 248 -25.02 24.85 68.57
N THR A 249 -23.77 25.29 68.44
CA THR A 249 -23.12 26.20 69.41
C THR A 249 -23.75 27.60 69.46
N ASN A 250 -24.15 28.14 68.32
CA ASN A 250 -24.61 29.53 68.21
C ASN A 250 -26.13 29.68 68.29
N TYR A 251 -26.90 28.60 68.20
CA TYR A 251 -28.36 28.62 68.28
C TYR A 251 -28.85 29.27 69.57
N ASP A 252 -28.29 28.89 70.73
CA ASP A 252 -28.68 29.49 72.02
C ASP A 252 -28.31 30.97 72.14
N THR A 253 -27.21 31.39 71.52
CA THR A 253 -26.76 32.78 71.51
C THR A 253 -27.63 33.63 70.59
N LEU A 254 -28.01 33.09 69.43
CA LEU A 254 -28.98 33.68 68.51
C LEU A 254 -30.35 33.81 69.16
N MET A 255 -30.86 32.75 69.80
CA MET A 255 -32.16 32.77 70.50
C MET A 255 -32.19 33.74 71.69
N LYS A 256 -31.05 33.96 72.36
CA LYS A 256 -30.91 35.00 73.39
C LYS A 256 -30.86 36.41 72.80
N ALA A 257 -30.22 36.60 71.65
CA ALA A 257 -30.21 37.88 70.93
C ALA A 257 -31.61 38.24 70.39
N THR A 258 -32.41 37.25 69.96
CA THR A 258 -33.81 37.43 69.55
C THR A 258 -34.76 37.81 70.69
N SER A 259 -34.31 37.79 71.96
CA SER A 259 -35.11 38.30 73.09
C SER A 259 -35.07 39.84 73.22
N MET A 260 -34.17 40.50 72.49
CA MET A 260 -34.22 41.93 72.22
C MET A 260 -34.89 42.11 70.86
N ASP A 261 -36.05 42.78 70.85
CA ASP A 261 -36.88 43.06 69.67
C ASP A 261 -36.07 43.80 68.58
N MET A 262 -35.48 43.04 67.65
CA MET A 262 -34.80 43.55 66.46
C MET A 262 -35.32 42.75 65.27
N GLY A 263 -35.92 43.45 64.29
CA GLY A 263 -36.62 42.84 63.18
C GLY A 263 -35.68 42.03 62.26
N ILE A 264 -36.21 40.94 61.70
CA ILE A 264 -35.51 40.03 60.76
C ILE A 264 -34.93 40.80 59.55
N GLU A 265 -35.49 41.96 59.21
CA GLU A 265 -35.08 42.82 58.10
C GLU A 265 -33.70 43.49 58.31
N GLU A 266 -33.28 43.79 59.56
CA GLU A 266 -31.94 44.34 59.86
C GLU A 266 -30.87 43.24 60.00
N MET A 267 -31.29 41.96 60.04
CA MET A 267 -30.38 40.81 60.17
C MET A 267 -29.75 40.37 58.84
N PHE A 268 -30.23 40.93 57.73
CA PHE A 268 -29.80 40.65 56.36
C PHE A 268 -29.49 41.93 55.57
N GLU A 269 -29.15 43.04 56.23
CA GLU A 269 -28.38 44.06 55.54
C GLU A 269 -27.07 43.41 55.14
N ILE A 270 -26.88 43.14 53.83
CA ILE A 270 -25.59 42.73 53.29
C ILE A 270 -24.61 43.79 53.77
N GLU A 271 -23.72 43.41 54.68
CA GLU A 271 -22.71 44.31 55.21
C GLU A 271 -22.03 44.94 53.98
N PRO A 272 -21.97 46.29 53.86
CA PRO A 272 -21.38 46.96 52.70
C PRO A 272 -19.92 46.53 52.44
N GLU A 273 -19.30 45.89 53.43
CA GLU A 273 -18.05 45.18 53.34
C GLU A 273 -18.07 43.96 52.39
N VAL A 274 -19.12 43.13 52.43
CA VAL A 274 -19.29 41.92 51.61
C VAL A 274 -19.53 42.27 50.15
N GLU A 275 -20.38 43.27 49.88
CA GLU A 275 -20.58 43.76 48.50
C GLU A 275 -19.30 44.40 47.95
N GLY A 276 -18.55 45.11 48.80
CA GLY A 276 -17.23 45.62 48.46
C GLY A 276 -16.22 44.51 48.13
N LEU A 277 -16.20 43.41 48.88
CA LEU A 277 -15.32 42.25 48.64
C LEU A 277 -15.66 41.58 47.31
N ALA A 278 -16.94 41.30 47.06
CA ALA A 278 -17.38 40.71 45.81
C ALA A 278 -17.04 41.60 44.59
N GLY A 279 -17.17 42.92 44.72
CA GLY A 279 -16.78 43.86 43.67
C GLY A 279 -15.27 43.89 43.37
N ASP A 280 -14.44 43.75 44.40
CA ASP A 280 -12.98 43.72 44.27
C ASP A 280 -12.49 42.41 43.63
N ASP A 281 -13.02 41.27 44.07
CA ASP A 281 -12.72 39.96 43.48
C ASP A 281 -13.17 39.89 42.01
N ALA A 282 -14.34 40.46 41.69
CA ALA A 282 -14.82 40.53 40.31
C ALA A 282 -13.89 41.35 39.40
N ILE A 283 -13.31 42.44 39.91
CA ILE A 283 -12.33 43.24 39.16
C ILE A 283 -11.04 42.43 38.93
N GLU A 284 -10.56 41.70 39.92
CA GLU A 284 -9.37 40.83 39.82
C GLU A 284 -9.55 39.77 38.72
N ASP A 285 -10.73 39.16 38.64
CA ASP A 285 -11.08 38.21 37.59
C ASP A 285 -11.13 38.83 36.19
N VAL A 286 -11.69 40.03 36.05
CA VAL A 286 -11.71 40.75 34.77
C VAL A 286 -10.30 41.13 34.34
N LEU A 287 -9.44 41.57 35.26
CA LEU A 287 -8.04 41.88 34.97
C LEU A 287 -7.28 40.65 34.45
N ARG A 288 -7.47 39.49 35.07
CA ARG A 288 -6.86 38.22 34.64
C ARG A 288 -7.28 37.83 33.21
N VAL A 289 -8.56 37.96 32.88
CA VAL A 289 -9.06 37.66 31.53
C VAL A 289 -8.54 38.67 30.50
N LEU A 290 -8.46 39.95 30.87
CA LEU A 290 -7.90 40.99 29.99
C LEU A 290 -6.40 40.76 29.71
N GLU A 291 -5.64 40.31 30.70
CA GLU A 291 -4.23 39.94 30.54
C GLU A 291 -4.08 38.73 29.59
N GLU A 292 -4.87 37.68 29.78
CA GLU A 292 -4.86 36.50 28.91
C GLU A 292 -5.25 36.84 27.46
N ALA A 293 -6.25 37.71 27.26
CA ALA A 293 -6.65 38.17 25.92
C ALA A 293 -5.58 39.04 25.25
N ALA A 294 -4.84 39.84 26.02
CA ALA A 294 -3.71 40.62 25.52
C ALA A 294 -2.53 39.73 25.13
N GLU A 295 -2.20 38.70 25.93
CA GLU A 295 -1.14 37.71 25.62
C GLU A 295 -1.44 36.91 24.35
N ARG A 296 -2.72 36.56 24.12
CA ARG A 296 -3.18 35.90 22.89
C ARG A 296 -3.20 36.82 21.67
N GLY A 297 -2.95 38.12 21.84
CA GLY A 297 -2.94 39.13 20.78
C GLY A 297 -4.33 39.53 20.27
N GLU A 298 -5.39 39.17 20.98
CA GLU A 298 -6.78 39.47 20.62
C GLU A 298 -7.18 40.91 20.99
N LEU A 299 -6.39 41.58 21.83
CA LEU A 299 -6.65 42.90 22.35
C LEU A 299 -5.46 43.85 22.11
N GLU A 300 -5.73 45.01 21.51
CA GLU A 300 -4.70 46.03 21.27
C GLU A 300 -4.17 46.58 22.60
N ILE A 301 -2.84 46.68 22.75
CA ILE A 301 -2.19 47.05 24.02
C ILE A 301 -2.65 48.42 24.56
N ALA A 302 -2.99 49.35 23.67
CA ALA A 302 -3.51 50.66 24.05
C ALA A 302 -4.90 50.56 24.70
N LEU A 303 -5.74 49.62 24.24
CA LEU A 303 -7.05 49.35 24.80
C LEU A 303 -6.92 48.62 26.15
N TYR A 304 -6.01 47.65 26.25
CA TYR A 304 -5.70 46.92 27.47
C TYR A 304 -5.32 47.88 28.61
N LEU A 305 -4.30 48.72 28.38
CA LEU A 305 -3.81 49.68 29.37
C LEU A 305 -4.89 50.71 29.78
N LYS A 306 -5.78 51.08 28.86
CA LYS A 306 -6.90 51.98 29.18
C LYS A 306 -7.90 51.31 30.13
N GLN A 307 -8.26 50.05 29.88
CA GLN A 307 -9.23 49.33 30.71
C GLN A 307 -8.65 48.98 32.08
N VAL A 308 -7.42 48.47 32.14
CA VAL A 308 -6.71 48.19 33.40
C VAL A 308 -6.66 49.44 34.27
N ARG A 309 -6.41 50.62 33.69
CA ARG A 309 -6.36 51.87 34.45
C ARG A 309 -7.71 52.28 35.03
N VAL A 310 -8.81 52.05 34.32
CA VAL A 310 -10.17 52.35 34.81
C VAL A 310 -10.53 51.40 35.96
N LEU A 311 -10.33 50.10 35.75
CA LEU A 311 -10.62 49.06 36.73
C LEU A 311 -9.75 49.20 38.00
N ALA A 312 -8.45 49.44 37.86
CA ALA A 312 -7.56 49.66 39.00
C ALA A 312 -7.96 50.90 39.83
N ARG A 313 -8.51 51.94 39.17
CA ARG A 313 -9.02 53.12 39.87
C ARG A 313 -10.29 52.79 40.66
N GLU A 314 -11.19 52.02 40.07
CA GLU A 314 -12.42 51.57 40.73
C GLU A 314 -12.09 50.66 41.92
N GLN A 315 -11.20 49.68 41.72
CA GLN A 315 -10.69 48.79 42.76
C GLN A 315 -10.05 49.56 43.93
N PHE A 316 -9.26 50.60 43.62
CA PHE A 316 -8.68 51.46 44.64
C PHE A 316 -9.75 52.14 45.51
N PHE A 317 -10.82 52.67 44.91
CA PHE A 317 -11.89 53.31 45.68
C PHE A 317 -12.70 52.32 46.50
N ILE A 318 -12.96 51.12 45.98
CA ILE A 318 -13.62 50.04 46.71
C ILE A 318 -12.78 49.64 47.93
N ARG A 319 -11.49 49.35 47.75
CA ARG A 319 -10.57 49.00 48.85
C ARG A 319 -10.40 50.13 49.87
N HIS A 320 -10.31 51.38 49.41
CA HIS A 320 -10.22 52.54 50.28
C HIS A 320 -11.51 52.79 51.08
N TYR A 321 -12.68 52.57 50.47
CA TYR A 321 -13.96 52.65 51.18
C TYR A 321 -14.07 51.54 52.24
N ARG A 322 -13.62 50.31 51.91
CA ARG A 322 -13.55 49.19 52.85
C ARG A 322 -12.64 49.48 54.03
N LEU A 323 -11.43 50.00 53.79
CA LEU A 323 -10.50 50.41 54.86
C LEU A 323 -11.08 51.48 55.79
N LYS A 324 -11.92 52.40 55.27
CA LYS A 324 -12.62 53.39 56.10
C LYS A 324 -13.71 52.77 56.98
N LEU A 325 -14.37 51.71 56.50
CA LEU A 325 -15.36 50.97 57.27
C LEU A 325 -14.70 50.10 58.35
N GLU A 326 -13.60 49.41 58.02
CA GLU A 326 -12.82 48.60 58.97
C GLU A 326 -12.11 49.45 60.04
N PHE A 327 -11.63 50.64 59.69
CA PHE A 327 -10.86 51.52 60.58
C PHE A 327 -11.31 52.99 60.51
N PRO A 328 -12.46 53.35 61.10
CA PRO A 328 -13.06 54.69 60.97
C PRO A 328 -12.23 55.84 61.59
N TYR A 329 -11.23 55.53 62.41
CA TYR A 329 -10.36 56.53 63.06
C TYR A 329 -9.11 56.89 62.26
N LEU A 330 -8.79 56.16 61.18
CA LEU A 330 -7.60 56.43 60.36
C LEU A 330 -7.77 57.57 59.34
N SER A 331 -8.96 58.18 59.22
CA SER A 331 -9.25 59.24 58.25
C SER A 331 -9.19 60.68 58.79
N MET A 332 -8.64 60.91 59.99
CA MET A 332 -8.49 62.23 60.61
C MET A 332 -7.03 62.70 60.80
N LEU A 333 -6.10 62.09 60.08
CA LEU A 333 -4.73 62.58 59.83
C LEU A 333 -4.54 62.66 58.31
#